data_AF-G2IX40-F1
#
_entry.id   AF-G2IX40-F1
#
_cell.length_a   1.000
_cell.length_b   1.000
_cell.length_c   1.000
_cell.angle_alpha   90.00
_cell.angle_beta   90.00
_cell.angle_gamma   90.00
#
_symmetry.space_group_name_H-M   'P 1'
#
loop_
_entity.id
_entity.type
_entity.pdbx_description
1 polymer ?
#
loop_
_entity_poly.entity_id
_entity_poly.type
_entity_poly.pdbx_seq_one_letter_code
_entity_poly.pdbx_strand_id
1 'polypeptide(L)'
;MTWAAEQSAAFDDLADAFGATATWFPSLGGDPVVQQPVLFESPTKGIGIDAPGGEGLNTRFDFTDFVLSAQASHFPGLKAAVEAGHVEEMTIEENGQEVGRYNVRGVRYVGDGHLIEARLSEVTLNAQPDRGQPDPAIASLFAG
;
A
#
# COMPACT_ATOMS: atom_id res chain seq x y z
N MET A 1 -22.77 -23.79 3.43
CA MET A 1 -21.59 -22.89 3.37
C MET A 1 -20.39 -23.71 2.96
N THR A 2 -19.50 -23.15 2.15
CA THR A 2 -18.22 -23.79 1.78
C THR A 2 -17.12 -23.27 2.69
N TRP A 3 -16.08 -24.07 2.92
CA TRP A 3 -14.91 -23.69 3.71
C TRP A 3 -14.29 -22.37 3.26
N ALA A 4 -14.21 -22.12 1.94
CA ALA A 4 -13.66 -20.89 1.41
C ALA A 4 -14.53 -19.64 1.70
N ALA A 5 -15.86 -19.81 1.77
CA ALA A 5 -16.76 -18.73 2.18
C ALA A 5 -16.62 -18.42 3.68
N GLU A 6 -16.41 -19.44 4.51
CA GLU A 6 -16.14 -19.27 5.95
C GLU A 6 -14.80 -18.57 6.20
N GLN A 7 -13.76 -18.91 5.43
CA GLN A 7 -12.47 -18.21 5.50
C GLN A 7 -12.57 -16.74 5.11
N SER A 8 -13.36 -16.42 4.09
CA SER A 8 -13.54 -15.05 3.63
C SER A 8 -14.25 -14.20 4.70
N ALA A 9 -15.35 -14.73 5.26
CA ALA A 9 -16.06 -14.07 6.33
C ALA A 9 -15.17 -13.85 7.57
N ALA A 10 -14.38 -14.87 7.96
CA ALA A 10 -13.44 -14.73 9.06
C ALA A 10 -12.31 -13.72 8.77
N PHE A 11 -11.91 -13.57 7.51
CA PHE A 11 -10.95 -12.56 7.10
C PHE A 11 -11.52 -11.15 7.23
N ASP A 12 -12.77 -10.93 6.81
CA ASP A 12 -13.44 -9.63 6.97
C ASP A 12 -13.58 -9.26 8.44
N ASP A 13 -14.02 -10.19 9.28
CA ASP A 13 -14.13 -9.97 10.73
C ASP A 13 -12.78 -9.54 11.33
N LEU A 14 -11.67 -10.12 10.86
CA LEU A 14 -10.32 -9.76 11.29
C LEU A 14 -9.90 -8.38 10.76
N ALA A 15 -10.16 -8.10 9.49
CA ALA A 15 -9.80 -6.85 8.84
C ALA A 15 -10.61 -5.66 9.40
N ASP A 16 -11.88 -5.86 9.73
CA ASP A 16 -12.72 -4.87 10.40
C ASP A 16 -12.23 -4.57 11.83
N ALA A 17 -11.77 -5.59 12.55
CA ALA A 17 -11.36 -5.45 13.95
C ALA A 17 -9.95 -4.88 14.12
N PHE A 18 -9.01 -5.22 13.24
CA PHE A 18 -7.57 -4.93 13.41
C PHE A 18 -6.89 -4.32 12.18
N GLY A 19 -7.60 -4.23 11.06
CA GLY A 19 -7.05 -3.80 9.79
C GLY A 19 -7.10 -2.29 9.56
N ALA A 20 -6.86 -1.95 8.30
CA ALA A 20 -7.03 -0.62 7.73
C ALA A 20 -8.25 -0.63 6.80
N THR A 21 -8.61 0.52 6.25
CA THR A 21 -9.53 0.60 5.11
C THR A 21 -8.78 1.05 3.87
N ALA A 22 -9.24 0.60 2.70
CA ALA A 22 -8.69 0.99 1.41
C ALA A 22 -9.78 1.56 0.52
N THR A 23 -9.42 2.64 -0.19
CA THR A 23 -10.22 3.28 -1.22
C THR A 23 -9.49 3.18 -2.55
N TRP A 24 -10.20 2.75 -3.59
CA TRP A 24 -9.68 2.53 -4.93
C TRP A 24 -10.68 3.03 -5.98
N PHE A 25 -10.18 3.77 -6.96
CA PHE A 25 -10.96 4.27 -8.09
C PHE A 25 -10.53 3.52 -9.36
N PRO A 26 -11.35 2.59 -9.89
CA PRO A 26 -10.95 1.74 -11.01
C PRO A 26 -10.62 2.53 -12.27
N SER A 27 -9.41 2.37 -12.81
CA SER A 27 -9.02 3.09 -14.04
C SER A 27 -9.72 2.59 -15.30
N LEU A 28 -10.16 1.32 -15.30
CA LEU A 28 -10.88 0.69 -16.40
C LEU A 28 -12.38 1.06 -16.47
N GLY A 29 -12.83 1.94 -15.57
CA GLY A 29 -14.26 2.21 -15.36
C GLY A 29 -14.89 1.17 -14.43
N GLY A 30 -15.83 1.64 -13.61
CA GLY A 30 -16.44 0.87 -12.54
C GLY A 30 -16.85 1.80 -11.40
N ASP A 31 -17.62 1.27 -10.45
CA ASP A 31 -17.98 2.03 -9.26
C ASP A 31 -16.75 2.19 -8.35
N PRO A 32 -16.53 3.39 -7.77
CA PRO A 32 -15.50 3.58 -6.76
C PRO A 32 -15.66 2.60 -5.61
N VAL A 33 -14.55 1.97 -5.22
CA VAL A 33 -14.48 1.14 -4.03
C VAL A 33 -14.03 2.03 -2.89
N VAL A 34 -14.89 2.22 -1.89
CA VAL A 34 -14.66 3.19 -0.81
C VAL A 34 -14.56 2.47 0.52
N GLN A 35 -13.49 2.77 1.27
CA GLN A 35 -13.26 2.35 2.66
C GLN A 35 -13.55 0.86 2.93
N GLN A 36 -13.09 -0.03 2.03
CA GLN A 36 -13.24 -1.47 2.24
C GLN A 36 -12.19 -1.98 3.23
N PRO A 37 -12.53 -2.95 4.09
CA PRO A 37 -11.61 -3.46 5.10
C PRO A 37 -10.49 -4.28 4.46
N VAL A 38 -9.27 -4.05 4.92
CA VAL A 38 -8.06 -4.70 4.44
C VAL A 38 -7.08 -4.97 5.57
N LEU A 39 -6.27 -6.01 5.43
CA LEU A 39 -5.05 -6.16 6.22
C LEU A 39 -3.90 -5.53 5.45
N PHE A 40 -3.28 -4.51 6.03
CA PHE A 40 -2.19 -3.77 5.41
C PHE A 40 -0.89 -3.97 6.20
N GLU A 41 0.10 -4.57 5.54
CA GLU A 41 1.41 -4.84 6.10
C GLU A 41 2.45 -3.91 5.47
N SER A 42 3.05 -3.06 6.32
CA SER A 42 4.22 -2.27 5.96
C SER A 42 5.50 -3.06 6.19
N PRO A 43 6.49 -3.02 5.28
CA PRO A 43 7.77 -3.68 5.45
C PRO A 43 8.52 -3.20 6.70
N THR A 44 8.20 -2.01 7.23
CA THR A 44 8.80 -1.48 8.46
C THR A 44 8.07 -1.88 9.74
N LYS A 45 6.77 -2.28 9.68
CA LYS A 45 6.02 -2.72 10.88
C LYS A 45 6.59 -4.02 11.49
N GLY A 46 7.24 -4.87 10.69
CA GLY A 46 7.92 -6.09 11.14
C GLY A 46 9.34 -5.87 11.70
N ILE A 47 9.96 -4.72 11.40
CA ILE A 47 11.27 -4.35 11.91
C ILE A 47 11.06 -3.39 13.07
N GLY A 48 10.78 -3.93 14.25
CA GLY A 48 10.86 -3.16 15.48
C GLY A 48 12.31 -2.69 15.71
N ILE A 49 12.71 -1.56 15.10
CA ILE A 49 13.95 -0.86 15.42
C ILE A 49 13.71 -0.03 16.70
N ASP A 50 13.39 -0.74 17.79
CA ASP A 50 13.54 -0.29 19.18
C ASP A 50 14.46 -1.30 19.89
N ALA A 51 15.56 -1.71 19.22
CA ALA A 51 16.63 -2.46 19.85
C ALA A 51 17.67 -1.46 20.42
N PRO A 52 17.75 -1.26 21.75
CA PRO A 52 18.80 -0.46 22.34
C PRO A 52 20.11 -1.25 22.28
N GLY A 53 20.98 -0.91 21.35
CA GLY A 53 22.23 -1.62 21.11
C GLY A 53 22.44 -1.84 19.62
N GLY A 54 22.90 -0.79 18.95
CA GLY A 54 23.24 -0.87 17.54
C GLY A 54 24.35 -1.88 17.30
N GLU A 55 24.10 -2.80 16.38
CA GLU A 55 25.03 -3.28 15.37
C GLU A 55 24.26 -4.09 14.31
N GLY A 56 24.02 -3.46 13.15
CA GLY A 56 23.90 -4.10 11.83
C GLY A 56 22.67 -4.94 11.48
N LEU A 57 21.85 -4.45 10.53
CA LEU A 57 21.26 -5.29 9.48
C LEU A 57 21.67 -4.72 8.12
N ASN A 58 22.70 -5.32 7.53
CA ASN A 58 23.16 -5.02 6.18
C ASN A 58 22.32 -5.82 5.15
N THR A 59 21.01 -5.82 5.35
CA THR A 59 20.04 -6.46 4.46
C THR A 59 19.43 -5.33 3.63
N ARG A 60 19.47 -5.45 2.30
CA ARG A 60 18.71 -4.56 1.41
C ARG A 60 17.23 -4.79 1.65
N PHE A 61 16.69 -4.19 2.71
CA PHE A 61 15.26 -4.10 2.92
C PHE A 61 14.72 -3.17 1.85
N ASP A 62 13.93 -3.74 0.95
CA ASP A 62 13.13 -2.94 0.05
C ASP A 62 11.98 -2.35 0.88
N PHE A 63 12.22 -1.16 1.42
CA PHE A 63 11.25 -0.40 2.22
C PHE A 63 10.04 0.08 1.40
N THR A 64 9.99 -0.24 0.11
CA THR A 64 8.96 0.21 -0.83
C THR A 64 7.94 -0.86 -1.18
N ASP A 65 8.07 -2.09 -0.66
CA ASP A 65 7.20 -3.22 -0.97
C ASP A 65 6.20 -3.48 0.17
N PHE A 66 5.02 -2.90 0.04
CA PHE A 66 3.91 -3.05 0.99
C PHE A 66 2.97 -4.15 0.51
N VAL A 67 2.31 -4.83 1.43
CA VAL A 67 1.36 -5.91 1.09
C VAL A 67 -0.01 -5.58 1.65
N LEU A 68 -1.03 -5.71 0.80
CA LEU A 68 -2.42 -5.56 1.16
C LEU A 68 -3.15 -6.88 0.89
N SER A 69 -3.86 -7.38 1.89
CA SER A 69 -4.75 -8.54 1.74
C SER A 69 -6.20 -8.14 1.99
N ALA A 70 -7.10 -8.62 1.15
CA ALA A 70 -8.53 -8.29 1.23
C ALA A 70 -9.40 -9.37 0.59
N GLN A 71 -10.71 -9.33 0.81
CA GLN A 71 -11.63 -10.09 -0.02
C GLN A 71 -11.59 -9.62 -1.48
N ALA A 72 -11.59 -10.59 -2.39
CA ALA A 72 -11.55 -10.35 -3.84
C ALA A 72 -12.80 -9.62 -4.34
N SER A 73 -13.95 -9.89 -3.74
CA SER A 73 -15.23 -9.25 -4.04
C SER A 73 -15.23 -7.75 -3.77
N HIS A 74 -14.41 -7.26 -2.83
CA HIS A 74 -14.30 -5.84 -2.51
C HIS A 74 -13.60 -5.04 -3.61
N PHE A 75 -12.73 -5.68 -4.40
CA PHE A 75 -11.94 -5.02 -5.44
C PHE A 75 -12.16 -5.66 -6.82
N PRO A 76 -13.41 -5.60 -7.35
CA PRO A 76 -13.76 -6.25 -8.60
C PRO A 76 -12.97 -5.63 -9.75
N GLY A 77 -12.22 -6.46 -10.48
CA GLY A 77 -11.47 -6.03 -11.67
C GLY A 77 -10.09 -5.43 -11.39
N LEU A 78 -9.69 -5.24 -10.12
CA LEU A 78 -8.38 -4.67 -9.77
C LEU A 78 -7.23 -5.47 -10.40
N LYS A 79 -7.24 -6.80 -10.24
CA LYS A 79 -6.23 -7.68 -10.85
C LYS A 79 -6.18 -7.54 -12.37
N ALA A 80 -7.33 -7.51 -13.02
CA ALA A 80 -7.41 -7.39 -14.48
C ALA A 80 -6.84 -6.04 -14.96
N ALA A 81 -7.09 -4.96 -14.23
CA ALA A 81 -6.55 -3.63 -14.55
C ALA A 81 -5.02 -3.60 -14.43
N VAL A 82 -4.48 -4.12 -13.33
CA VAL A 82 -3.02 -4.20 -13.10
C VAL A 82 -2.35 -5.08 -14.16
N GLU A 83 -2.94 -6.23 -14.50
CA GLU A 83 -2.40 -7.12 -15.55
C GLU A 83 -2.49 -6.53 -16.96
N ALA A 84 -3.47 -5.67 -17.22
CA ALA A 84 -3.56 -4.89 -18.44
C ALA A 84 -2.53 -3.74 -18.49
N GLY A 85 -1.74 -3.53 -17.44
CA GLY A 85 -0.70 -2.53 -17.36
C GLY A 85 -1.19 -1.14 -16.95
N HIS A 86 -2.41 -1.04 -16.40
CA HIS A 86 -2.91 0.20 -15.86
C HIS A 86 -2.24 0.56 -14.53
N VAL A 87 -2.06 1.85 -14.30
CA VAL A 87 -1.58 2.37 -13.01
C VAL A 87 -2.80 2.51 -12.11
N GLU A 88 -2.92 1.59 -11.17
CA GLU A 88 -3.95 1.62 -10.13
C GLU A 88 -3.38 2.25 -8.86
N GLU A 89 -4.06 3.24 -8.31
CA GLU A 89 -3.70 3.88 -7.04
C GLU A 89 -4.73 3.52 -5.97
N MET A 90 -4.24 3.22 -4.77
CA MET A 90 -5.05 2.96 -3.59
C MET A 90 -4.67 3.92 -2.46
N THR A 91 -5.68 4.47 -1.81
CA THR A 91 -5.53 5.24 -0.57
C THR A 91 -5.81 4.31 0.60
N ILE A 92 -4.90 4.25 1.56
CA ILE A 92 -5.04 3.45 2.78
C ILE A 92 -5.29 4.38 3.97
N GLU A 93 -6.28 4.05 4.79
CA GLU A 93 -6.66 4.79 5.99
C GLU A 93 -6.61 3.86 7.22
N GLU A 94 -6.01 4.32 8.33
CA GLU A 94 -6.04 3.65 9.63
C GLU A 94 -6.73 4.59 10.63
N ASN A 95 -7.72 4.08 11.39
CA ASN A 95 -8.49 4.88 12.37
C ASN A 95 -9.09 6.18 11.79
N GLY A 96 -9.52 6.15 10.52
CA GLY A 96 -10.11 7.29 9.82
C GLY A 96 -9.12 8.37 9.38
N GLN A 97 -7.81 8.08 9.40
CA GLN A 97 -6.77 8.98 8.89
C GLN A 97 -6.04 8.33 7.72
N GLU A 98 -5.82 9.10 6.64
CA GLU A 98 -5.02 8.68 5.49
C GLU A 98 -3.57 8.40 5.94
N VAL A 99 -3.14 7.14 5.82
CA VAL A 99 -1.77 6.70 6.10
C VAL A 99 -0.89 6.86 4.87
N GLY A 100 -1.46 6.73 3.67
CA GLY A 100 -0.74 7.00 2.44
C GLY A 100 -1.48 6.60 1.18
N ARG A 101 -0.82 6.89 0.05
CA ARG A 101 -1.26 6.53 -1.31
C ARG A 101 -0.23 5.64 -1.95
N TYR A 102 -0.70 4.57 -2.55
CA TYR A 102 0.16 3.50 -3.06
C TYR A 102 -0.25 3.10 -4.47
N ASN A 103 0.74 2.89 -5.33
CA ASN A 103 0.56 2.23 -6.62
C ASN A 103 0.45 0.72 -6.42
N VAL A 104 -0.50 0.09 -7.09
CA VAL A 104 -0.63 -1.37 -7.12
C VAL A 104 0.30 -1.94 -8.19
N ARG A 105 1.28 -2.73 -7.76
CA ARG A 105 2.34 -3.30 -8.61
C ARG A 105 2.02 -4.69 -9.11
N GLY A 106 1.18 -5.42 -8.38
CA GLY A 106 0.77 -6.77 -8.74
C GLY A 106 -0.35 -7.25 -7.82
N VAL A 107 -1.22 -8.11 -8.34
CA VAL A 107 -2.33 -8.69 -7.58
C VAL A 107 -2.41 -10.19 -7.88
N ARG A 108 -2.50 -11.00 -6.83
CA ARG A 108 -2.73 -12.44 -6.95
C ARG A 108 -3.96 -12.85 -6.17
N TYR A 109 -4.67 -13.84 -6.70
CA TYR A 109 -5.75 -14.50 -5.97
C TYR A 109 -5.19 -15.55 -5.02
N VAL A 110 -5.75 -15.62 -3.81
CA VAL A 110 -5.44 -16.62 -2.77
C VAL A 110 -6.74 -17.14 -2.15
N GLY A 111 -6.66 -18.18 -1.33
CA GLY A 111 -7.86 -18.77 -0.68
C GLY A 111 -8.94 -19.17 -1.68
N ASP A 112 -8.58 -19.98 -2.68
CA ASP A 112 -9.46 -20.43 -3.77
C ASP A 112 -10.10 -19.31 -4.61
N GLY A 113 -9.50 -18.11 -4.60
CA GLY A 113 -9.97 -16.97 -5.40
C GLY A 113 -10.89 -16.01 -4.66
N HIS A 114 -11.16 -16.27 -3.38
CA HIS A 114 -11.99 -15.40 -2.56
C HIS A 114 -11.23 -14.24 -1.91
N LEU A 115 -9.91 -14.34 -1.84
CA LEU A 115 -9.04 -13.29 -1.31
C LEU A 115 -8.09 -12.81 -2.41
N ILE A 116 -7.67 -11.55 -2.29
CA ILE A 116 -6.56 -10.98 -3.05
C ILE A 116 -5.40 -10.65 -2.12
N GLU A 117 -4.19 -10.80 -2.65
CA GLU A 117 -2.98 -10.19 -2.10
C GLU A 117 -2.42 -9.24 -3.16
N ALA A 118 -2.32 -7.96 -2.82
CA ALA A 118 -1.83 -6.90 -3.66
C ALA A 118 -0.48 -6.41 -3.13
N ARG A 119 0.51 -6.34 -4.02
CA ARG A 119 1.80 -5.69 -3.76
C ARG A 119 1.70 -4.23 -4.12
N LEU A 120 2.12 -3.38 -3.20
CA LEU A 120 1.94 -1.95 -3.22
C LEU A 120 3.29 -1.26 -3.12
N SER A 121 3.42 -0.09 -3.74
CA SER A 121 4.57 0.79 -3.55
C SER A 121 4.11 2.21 -3.35
N GLU A 122 4.73 2.97 -2.46
CA GLU A 122 4.40 4.38 -2.27
C GLU A 122 4.35 5.14 -3.60
N VAL A 123 3.35 6.02 -3.74
CA VAL A 123 3.41 7.03 -4.79
C VAL A 123 4.56 7.95 -4.40
N THR A 124 5.71 7.83 -5.07
CA THR A 124 6.76 8.84 -4.99
C THR A 124 6.16 10.17 -5.44
N LEU A 125 5.67 10.96 -4.48
CA LEU A 125 5.43 12.38 -4.66
C LEU A 125 6.77 12.92 -5.14
N ASN A 126 6.84 13.30 -6.41
CA ASN A 126 8.04 13.78 -7.08
C ASN A 126 8.93 14.51 -6.08
N ALA A 127 10.12 13.98 -5.81
CA ALA A 127 11.20 14.79 -5.31
C ALA A 127 11.17 16.07 -6.16
N GLN A 128 11.01 17.22 -5.51
CA GLN A 128 11.02 18.51 -6.18
C GLN A 128 12.13 18.48 -7.25
N PRO A 129 11.84 18.82 -8.51
CA PRO A 129 12.89 19.08 -9.47
C PRO A 129 13.48 20.46 -9.15
N ASP A 130 14.07 20.60 -7.96
CA ASP A 130 14.82 21.77 -7.55
C ASP A 130 16.31 21.42 -7.35
N ARG A 131 16.81 20.52 -8.21
CA ARG A 131 18.24 20.46 -8.55
C ARG A 131 18.56 21.67 -9.41
N GLY A 132 18.53 22.86 -8.83
CA GLY A 132 18.81 24.09 -9.57
C GLY A 132 19.03 25.30 -8.70
N GLN A 133 18.29 25.46 -7.60
CA GLN A 133 18.47 26.61 -6.73
C GLN A 133 19.43 26.28 -5.58
N PRO A 134 20.67 26.81 -5.59
CA PRO A 134 21.52 26.70 -4.41
C PRO A 134 20.83 27.39 -3.24
N ASP A 135 20.93 26.75 -2.08
CA ASP A 135 20.46 27.27 -0.80
C ASP A 135 20.79 28.78 -0.69
N PRO A 136 19.80 29.65 -0.39
CA PRO A 136 20.02 31.10 -0.30
C PRO A 136 21.12 31.47 0.72
N ALA A 137 21.38 30.63 1.72
CA ALA A 137 22.51 30.81 2.62
C ALA A 137 23.86 30.62 1.90
N ILE A 138 23.96 29.67 0.97
CA ILE A 138 25.17 29.40 0.19
C ILE A 138 25.36 30.46 -0.91
N ALA A 139 24.29 30.93 -1.56
CA ALA A 139 24.36 31.96 -2.59
C ALA A 139 24.97 33.29 -2.07
N SER A 140 24.72 33.63 -0.80
CA SER A 140 25.28 34.83 -0.17
C SER A 140 26.79 34.77 0.11
N LEU A 141 27.39 33.58 0.14
CA LEU A 141 28.83 33.39 0.36
C LEU A 141 29.67 33.58 -0.92
N PHE A 142 29.04 33.51 -2.10
CA PHE A 142 29.70 33.66 -3.41
C PHE A 142 29.41 35.01 -4.09
N ALA A 143 28.57 35.85 -3.49
CA ALA A 143 28.24 37.19 -3.99
C ALA A 143 29.14 38.30 -3.39
N GLY A 144 30.24 37.92 -2.72
CA GLY A 144 31.24 38.82 -2.11
C GLY A 144 32.56 38.83 -2.86
#